data_AF-A0AAD9QXT0-F1
#
_entry.id   AF-A0AAD9QXT0-F1
#
_cell.length_a   1.000
_cell.length_b   1.000
_cell.length_c   1.000
_cell.angle_alpha   90.00
_cell.angle_beta   90.00
_cell.angle_gamma   90.00
#
_symmetry.space_group_name_H-M   'P 1'
#
loop_
_entity.id
_entity.type
_entity.pdbx_description
1 polymer ?
#
loop_
_entity_poly.entity_id
_entity_poly.type
_entity_poly.pdbx_seq_one_letter_code
_entity_poly.pdbx_strand_id
1 'polypeptide(L)'
;MEWRGNLGLSLHLHIVTVVYIGLLGVSLTTSQQTGREKLYGSVECPETMLIEWDNLLSRPPYAQKNSSFLSGTSGGLFQGFLEILLTECCQYSTDLIANSSAADEPDLKLPVVVNLEADCNSKKPSNLVPMVPGAGIAFVVVKGTQSLEMLKSLFTTWPVLLLTLILSFIAGIIAWLLENSKNEENFPRSFTKGTWEGFWWAFVSMTTVGYGDRFPLSVGGRLFAVVWILVGICVCSIFTAALTSSLTTLSMETKITLPGTKVVALLDSIESTIGFRNQAQVKRVSTADELHQELESGDVRGALMDAYFLVYYKQNYPTSKLKVQEVIQQDKLEYGARFKSMELAKCFQEKRYTMESDLYEIAESLFKQTLSRKFDNEQQDERHLFHHQGILFSPMFFGCLGLAAFLIFVGVAWDLLRRFRCRGHAKKDEFFMMPINGTTGTEAPSCHGKCCISEEQLKDLENKINEVSQSLKFIKGETL
;
A
#
# COMPACT_ATOMS: atom_id res chain seq x y z
N MET A 1 48.86 4.93 -4.69
CA MET A 1 49.83 3.86 -4.33
C MET A 1 49.42 2.59 -5.06
N GLU A 2 50.11 2.29 -6.17
CA GLU A 2 50.83 1.01 -6.44
C GLU A 2 50.24 -0.27 -5.79
N TRP A 3 49.94 -1.39 -6.47
CA TRP A 3 50.68 -2.15 -7.49
C TRP A 3 49.76 -3.10 -8.31
N ARG A 4 50.25 -3.51 -9.50
CA ARG A 4 49.68 -4.49 -10.46
C ARG A 4 49.78 -5.96 -9.98
N GLY A 5 48.97 -6.86 -10.57
CA GLY A 5 49.34 -8.27 -10.73
C GLY A 5 48.23 -9.26 -11.14
N ASN A 6 48.13 -9.56 -12.44
CA ASN A 6 47.42 -10.72 -13.01
C ASN A 6 48.25 -12.01 -12.80
N LEU A 7 47.64 -13.15 -12.48
CA LEU A 7 48.04 -14.50 -12.97
C LEU A 7 47.16 -15.64 -12.43
N GLY A 8 46.73 -16.54 -13.32
CA GLY A 8 46.78 -17.99 -13.05
C GLY A 8 45.47 -18.76 -12.91
N LEU A 9 45.05 -19.43 -13.99
CA LEU A 9 44.18 -20.61 -14.02
C LEU A 9 44.59 -21.68 -12.98
N SER A 10 43.60 -22.34 -12.36
CA SER A 10 43.59 -23.82 -12.25
C SER A 10 42.21 -24.37 -11.84
N LEU A 11 41.84 -25.47 -12.50
CA LEU A 11 40.71 -26.36 -12.29
C LEU A 11 40.57 -26.84 -10.83
N HIS A 12 39.32 -27.03 -10.35
CA HIS A 12 38.79 -28.39 -10.08
C HIS A 12 37.31 -28.38 -9.67
N LEU A 13 36.52 -29.10 -10.47
CA LEU A 13 35.17 -29.60 -10.19
C LEU A 13 35.25 -30.76 -9.18
N HIS A 14 34.36 -30.84 -8.20
CA HIS A 14 34.11 -32.07 -7.45
C HIS A 14 32.66 -32.56 -7.66
N ILE A 15 32.58 -33.71 -8.33
CA ILE A 15 31.42 -34.54 -8.58
C ILE A 15 31.40 -35.69 -7.57
N VAL A 16 30.20 -35.95 -7.03
CA VAL A 16 29.56 -37.21 -6.66
C VAL A 16 30.44 -38.48 -6.66
N THR A 17 30.47 -39.19 -5.53
CA THR A 17 30.96 -40.58 -5.46
C THR A 17 29.82 -41.52 -5.10
N VAL A 18 29.43 -42.33 -6.08
CA VAL A 18 28.65 -43.57 -5.95
C VAL A 18 29.64 -44.71 -5.72
N VAL A 19 29.41 -45.57 -4.73
CA VAL A 19 30.16 -46.83 -4.55
C VAL A 19 29.17 -47.99 -4.55
N TYR A 20 29.34 -48.85 -5.55
CA TYR A 20 28.79 -50.20 -5.66
C TYR A 20 29.74 -51.21 -5.01
N ILE A 21 29.21 -52.28 -4.39
CA ILE A 21 29.73 -53.66 -4.20
C ILE A 21 28.71 -54.32 -3.24
N GLY A 22 28.19 -55.54 -3.40
CA GLY A 22 28.41 -56.61 -4.36
C GLY A 22 27.44 -57.76 -4.06
N LEU A 23 27.22 -58.60 -5.08
CA LEU A 23 26.43 -59.84 -5.04
C LEU A 23 27.18 -60.94 -4.27
N LEU A 24 26.54 -61.52 -3.25
CA LEU A 24 26.73 -62.92 -2.83
C LEU A 24 25.37 -63.48 -2.40
N GLY A 25 24.95 -64.55 -3.07
CA GLY A 25 23.72 -65.27 -2.76
C GLY A 25 23.85 -66.10 -1.49
N VAL A 26 22.78 -66.12 -0.69
CA VAL A 26 22.52 -67.14 0.33
C VAL A 26 21.02 -67.47 0.26
N SER A 27 20.74 -68.76 0.23
CA SER A 27 19.46 -69.42 0.07
C SER A 27 18.38 -68.95 1.04
N LEU A 28 17.18 -68.73 0.52
CA LEU A 28 15.94 -68.65 1.29
C LEU A 28 15.62 -70.02 1.90
N THR A 29 15.80 -70.16 3.21
CA THR A 29 15.11 -71.18 4.00
C THR A 29 13.81 -70.56 4.51
N THR A 30 12.69 -71.11 4.03
CA THR A 30 11.36 -70.91 4.56
C THR A 30 11.32 -71.36 6.02
N SER A 31 11.18 -70.41 6.93
CA SER A 31 10.75 -70.68 8.31
C SER A 31 9.36 -70.09 8.50
N GLN A 32 8.39 -71.00 8.46
CA GLN A 32 7.07 -70.85 9.07
C GLN A 32 7.28 -70.68 10.59
N GLN A 33 6.98 -69.51 11.14
CA GLN A 33 6.68 -69.32 12.57
C GLN A 33 5.80 -68.07 12.70
N THR A 34 4.48 -68.28 12.79
CA THR A 34 3.69 -68.21 14.04
C THR A 34 3.43 -66.78 14.50
N GLY A 35 2.13 -66.52 14.71
CA GLY A 35 1.55 -65.23 15.07
C GLY A 35 2.34 -64.46 16.11
N ARG A 36 2.42 -63.15 15.87
CA ARG A 36 2.81 -62.18 16.87
C ARG A 36 1.67 -61.19 16.98
N GLU A 37 0.74 -61.50 17.89
CA GLU A 37 0.06 -60.47 18.66
C GLU A 37 1.14 -59.52 19.19
N LYS A 38 1.12 -58.26 18.73
CA LYS A 38 1.80 -57.17 19.41
C LYS A 38 0.72 -56.28 19.99
N LEU A 39 0.47 -56.48 21.28
CA LEU A 39 -0.30 -55.57 22.12
C LEU A 39 0.33 -54.16 22.08
N TYR A 40 -0.33 -53.26 21.36
CA TYR A 40 -0.66 -51.91 21.80
C TYR A 40 -2.15 -51.79 21.51
N GLY A 41 -2.95 -51.41 22.51
CA GLY A 41 -4.42 -51.57 22.52
C GLY A 41 -5.05 -51.26 21.16
N SER A 42 -5.54 -52.31 20.49
CA SER A 42 -6.13 -52.23 19.16
C SER A 42 -7.43 -51.43 19.27
N VAL A 43 -7.41 -50.18 18.86
CA VAL A 43 -8.66 -49.47 18.55
C VAL A 43 -9.34 -50.29 17.46
N GLU A 44 -10.56 -50.77 17.74
CA GLU A 44 -11.37 -51.42 16.70
C GLU A 44 -11.82 -50.35 15.71
N CYS A 45 -11.09 -50.25 14.59
CA CYS A 45 -11.46 -49.37 13.50
C CYS A 45 -12.47 -50.09 12.59
N PRO A 46 -13.63 -49.47 12.29
CA PRO A 46 -14.62 -50.07 11.42
C PRO A 46 -14.11 -50.09 9.98
N GLU A 47 -14.45 -51.14 9.20
CA GLU A 47 -14.03 -51.27 7.80
C GLU A 47 -14.58 -50.13 6.91
N THR A 48 -15.75 -49.59 7.27
CA THR A 48 -16.38 -48.43 6.62
C THR A 48 -16.81 -47.43 7.68
N MET A 49 -16.64 -46.13 7.40
CA MET A 49 -17.13 -45.06 8.26
C MET A 49 -18.13 -44.19 7.52
N LEU A 50 -19.28 -43.96 8.17
CA LEU A 50 -20.28 -43.02 7.72
C LEU A 50 -19.94 -41.61 8.20
N ILE A 51 -19.67 -40.72 7.25
CA ILE A 51 -19.38 -39.30 7.51
C ILE A 51 -20.59 -38.43 7.21
N GLU A 52 -20.97 -37.60 8.17
CA GLU A 52 -21.90 -36.48 7.99
C GLU A 52 -21.14 -35.15 7.90
N TRP A 53 -21.28 -34.47 6.77
CA TRP A 53 -20.71 -33.14 6.54
C TRP A 53 -21.70 -32.03 6.94
N ASP A 54 -21.31 -31.16 7.87
CA ASP A 54 -22.13 -30.01 8.24
C ASP A 54 -22.24 -29.03 7.07
N ASN A 55 -23.47 -28.70 6.66
CA ASN A 55 -23.70 -27.92 5.44
C ASN A 55 -23.21 -26.47 5.52
N LEU A 56 -23.09 -25.89 6.72
CA LEU A 56 -22.75 -24.49 6.93
C LEU A 56 -21.25 -24.30 7.21
N LEU A 57 -20.66 -25.25 7.94
CA LEU A 57 -19.23 -25.24 8.27
C LEU A 57 -18.37 -25.88 7.18
N SER A 58 -18.93 -26.75 6.33
CA SER A 58 -18.20 -27.40 5.24
C SER A 58 -17.96 -26.43 4.07
N ARG A 59 -16.91 -25.63 4.19
CA ARG A 59 -16.53 -24.62 3.19
C ARG A 59 -15.01 -24.58 2.97
N PRO A 60 -14.54 -24.10 1.81
CA PRO A 60 -13.11 -23.89 1.60
C PRO A 60 -12.52 -22.91 2.61
N PRO A 61 -11.24 -23.07 3.03
CA PRO A 61 -10.32 -24.16 2.68
C PRO A 61 -10.48 -25.42 3.57
N TYR A 62 -11.45 -25.44 4.49
CA TYR A 62 -11.61 -26.48 5.49
C TYR A 62 -12.16 -27.79 4.92
N ALA A 63 -13.25 -27.72 4.16
CA ALA A 63 -13.88 -28.89 3.57
C ALA A 63 -14.53 -28.54 2.22
N GLN A 64 -14.44 -29.44 1.24
CA GLN A 64 -15.08 -29.29 -0.07
C GLN A 64 -15.92 -30.53 -0.39
N LYS A 65 -17.22 -30.33 -0.70
CA LYS A 65 -18.18 -31.42 -0.92
C LYS A 65 -17.94 -32.30 -2.16
N ASN A 66 -17.08 -31.88 -3.10
CA ASN A 66 -16.96 -32.51 -4.44
C ASN A 66 -15.54 -32.99 -4.80
N SER A 67 -14.61 -33.08 -3.86
CA SER A 67 -13.31 -33.70 -4.15
C SER A 67 -13.43 -35.22 -4.05
N SER A 68 -13.37 -35.89 -5.18
CA SER A 68 -13.22 -37.34 -5.23
C SER A 68 -11.93 -37.77 -4.52
N PHE A 69 -12.08 -38.70 -3.57
CA PHE A 69 -11.01 -39.34 -2.77
C PHE A 69 -9.82 -39.85 -3.60
N LEU A 70 -10.04 -40.19 -4.88
CA LEU A 70 -9.05 -40.82 -5.76
C LEU A 70 -8.33 -39.87 -6.73
N SER A 71 -8.69 -38.59 -6.79
CA SER A 71 -8.21 -37.69 -7.86
C SER A 71 -7.08 -36.73 -7.45
N GLY A 72 -6.44 -36.92 -6.29
CA GLY A 72 -5.31 -36.08 -5.84
C GLY A 72 -5.64 -34.59 -5.74
N THR A 73 -6.93 -34.25 -5.68
CA THR A 73 -7.46 -32.88 -5.66
C THR A 73 -8.00 -32.64 -4.24
N SER A 74 -7.31 -31.78 -3.51
CA SER A 74 -7.42 -31.57 -2.06
C SER A 74 -8.85 -31.32 -1.58
N GLY A 75 -9.41 -32.21 -0.76
CA GLY A 75 -10.72 -32.02 -0.12
C GLY A 75 -10.77 -31.09 1.09
N GLY A 76 -9.82 -30.16 1.15
CA GLY A 76 -9.64 -29.23 2.26
C GLY A 76 -8.81 -29.80 3.41
N LEU A 77 -8.57 -28.96 4.42
CA LEU A 77 -7.76 -29.27 5.59
C LEU A 77 -8.30 -30.47 6.38
N PHE A 78 -9.61 -30.56 6.55
CA PHE A 78 -10.23 -31.65 7.31
C PHE A 78 -9.97 -33.01 6.71
N GLN A 79 -10.07 -33.13 5.39
CA GLN A 79 -9.84 -34.41 4.72
C GLN A 79 -8.38 -34.83 4.85
N GLY A 80 -7.44 -33.90 4.67
CA GLY A 80 -6.00 -34.20 4.82
C GLY A 80 -5.63 -34.63 6.24
N PHE A 81 -6.13 -33.93 7.26
CA PHE A 81 -5.85 -34.31 8.66
C PHE A 81 -6.56 -35.58 9.09
N LEU A 82 -7.77 -35.82 8.59
CA LEU A 82 -8.49 -37.07 8.82
C LEU A 82 -7.68 -38.27 8.30
N GLU A 83 -7.11 -38.17 7.09
CA GLU A 83 -6.29 -39.23 6.48
C GLU A 83 -5.04 -39.55 7.30
N ILE A 84 -4.33 -38.51 7.76
CA ILE A 84 -3.13 -38.65 8.59
C ILE A 84 -3.46 -39.35 9.91
N LEU A 85 -4.50 -38.87 10.61
CA LEU A 85 -4.91 -39.42 11.91
C LEU A 85 -5.45 -40.85 11.79
N LEU A 86 -6.18 -41.18 10.71
CA LEU A 86 -6.62 -42.55 10.44
C LEU A 86 -5.45 -43.49 10.18
N THR A 87 -4.45 -43.04 9.44
CA THR A 87 -3.24 -43.84 9.17
C THR A 87 -2.51 -44.17 10.46
N GLU A 88 -2.41 -43.19 11.37
CA GLU A 88 -1.73 -43.34 12.66
C GLU A 88 -2.50 -44.18 13.68
N CYS A 89 -3.84 -44.14 13.66
CA CYS A 89 -4.68 -44.87 14.61
C CYS A 89 -5.09 -46.27 14.11
N CYS A 90 -5.32 -46.46 12.81
CA CYS A 90 -5.95 -47.65 12.25
C CYS A 90 -5.04 -48.49 11.34
N GLN A 91 -3.81 -48.05 11.04
CA GLN A 91 -2.80 -48.77 10.27
C GLN A 91 -3.17 -49.26 8.84
N TYR A 92 -4.38 -49.02 8.30
CA TYR A 92 -4.74 -49.09 6.87
C TYR A 92 -6.08 -48.36 6.59
N SER A 93 -6.26 -47.90 5.35
CA SER A 93 -7.33 -47.00 4.87
C SER A 93 -8.75 -47.59 4.97
N THR A 94 -9.59 -47.02 5.83
CA THR A 94 -11.05 -47.24 5.79
C THR A 94 -11.63 -46.57 4.54
N ASP A 95 -12.45 -47.29 3.76
CA ASP A 95 -13.21 -46.65 2.68
C ASP A 95 -14.23 -45.69 3.29
N LEU A 96 -14.03 -44.39 3.08
CA LEU A 96 -14.90 -43.33 3.58
C LEU A 96 -16.13 -43.23 2.67
N ILE A 97 -17.26 -43.75 3.13
CA ILE A 97 -18.52 -43.64 2.40
C ILE A 97 -19.18 -42.30 2.78
N ALA A 98 -19.19 -41.38 1.82
CA ALA A 98 -20.01 -40.18 1.91
C ALA A 98 -21.47 -40.56 1.64
N ASN A 99 -22.29 -40.48 2.69
CA ASN A 99 -23.75 -40.28 2.73
C ASN A 99 -24.41 -41.23 3.73
N SER A 100 -24.61 -40.75 4.96
CA SER A 100 -25.59 -41.35 5.87
C SER A 100 -27.00 -41.08 5.36
N SER A 101 -27.83 -42.12 5.26
CA SER A 101 -29.27 -41.94 5.15
C SER A 101 -29.81 -41.32 6.45
N ALA A 102 -30.91 -40.56 6.41
CA ALA A 102 -31.46 -39.86 7.59
C ALA A 102 -31.87 -40.78 8.77
N ALA A 103 -31.77 -42.10 8.62
CA ALA A 103 -32.16 -43.10 9.63
C ALA A 103 -30.98 -43.63 10.47
N ASP A 104 -29.73 -43.53 10.00
CA ASP A 104 -28.54 -44.05 10.70
C ASP A 104 -27.69 -42.92 11.29
N GLU A 105 -27.33 -43.03 12.57
CA GLU A 105 -26.43 -42.08 13.24
C GLU A 105 -25.00 -42.22 12.68
N PRO A 106 -24.41 -41.14 12.12
CA PRO A 106 -23.10 -41.18 11.48
C PRO A 106 -22.00 -41.50 12.48
N ASP A 107 -20.96 -42.18 12.02
CA ASP A 107 -19.80 -42.53 12.86
C ASP A 107 -18.94 -41.30 13.16
N LEU A 108 -18.95 -40.34 12.22
CA LEU A 108 -18.19 -39.10 12.31
C LEU A 108 -19.00 -37.92 11.76
N LYS A 109 -19.11 -36.85 12.54
CA LYS A 109 -19.71 -35.58 12.11
C LYS A 109 -18.64 -34.48 12.08
N LEU A 110 -18.50 -33.80 10.94
CA LEU A 110 -17.53 -32.72 10.75
C LEU A 110 -18.01 -31.66 9.73
N PRO A 111 -17.53 -30.41 9.80
CA PRO A 111 -16.84 -29.81 10.93
C PRO A 111 -17.76 -29.60 12.13
N VAL A 112 -17.19 -29.57 13.33
CA VAL A 112 -17.86 -29.13 14.55
C VAL A 112 -16.92 -28.16 15.29
N VAL A 113 -17.46 -27.10 15.89
CA VAL A 113 -16.67 -26.21 16.75
C VAL A 113 -16.50 -26.87 18.13
N VAL A 114 -15.26 -27.13 18.50
CA VAL A 114 -14.87 -27.72 19.79
C VAL A 114 -14.47 -26.59 20.74
N ASN A 115 -15.07 -26.56 21.93
CA ASN A 115 -14.69 -25.63 22.99
C ASN A 115 -13.81 -26.36 24.01
N LEU A 116 -12.49 -26.16 23.90
CA LEU A 116 -11.48 -26.85 24.72
C LEU A 116 -11.65 -26.56 26.22
N GLU A 117 -12.05 -25.34 26.60
CA GLU A 117 -12.24 -24.98 28.01
C GLU A 117 -13.46 -25.68 28.62
N ALA A 118 -14.55 -25.79 27.86
CA ALA A 118 -15.72 -26.54 28.31
C ALA A 118 -15.43 -28.04 28.39
N ASP A 119 -14.60 -28.55 27.46
CA ASP A 119 -14.21 -29.94 27.39
C ASP A 119 -13.32 -30.36 28.58
N CYS A 120 -12.29 -29.57 28.89
CA CYS A 120 -11.41 -29.81 30.05
C CYS A 120 -12.17 -29.77 31.39
N ASN A 121 -13.22 -28.94 31.49
CA ASN A 121 -14.04 -28.83 32.69
C ASN A 121 -15.08 -29.95 32.82
N SER A 122 -15.35 -30.69 31.75
CA SER A 122 -16.21 -31.86 31.78
C SER A 122 -15.47 -33.04 32.41
N LYS A 123 -16.00 -33.58 33.51
CA LYS A 123 -15.50 -34.85 34.10
C LYS A 123 -15.81 -36.08 33.25
N LYS A 124 -16.60 -35.93 32.18
CA LYS A 124 -16.92 -37.02 31.25
C LYS A 124 -15.95 -36.96 30.08
N PRO A 125 -15.43 -38.12 29.63
CA PRO A 125 -14.66 -38.17 28.40
C PRO A 125 -15.52 -37.60 27.27
N SER A 126 -14.91 -36.79 26.41
CA SER A 126 -15.58 -36.14 25.29
C SER A 126 -15.41 -36.93 24.02
N ASN A 127 -16.46 -36.95 23.21
CA ASN A 127 -16.39 -37.49 21.86
C ASN A 127 -16.11 -36.40 20.82
N LEU A 128 -15.79 -35.18 21.26
CA LEU A 128 -15.36 -34.08 20.42
C LEU A 128 -13.84 -34.05 20.39
N VAL A 129 -13.27 -34.17 19.18
CA VAL A 129 -11.83 -34.11 19.00
C VAL A 129 -11.49 -32.94 18.09
N PRO A 130 -10.66 -31.99 18.54
CA PRO A 130 -10.14 -30.96 17.65
C PRO A 130 -9.23 -31.60 16.59
N MET A 131 -9.40 -31.19 15.32
CA MET A 131 -8.69 -31.79 14.19
C MET A 131 -7.80 -30.78 13.47
N VAL A 132 -8.33 -29.59 13.23
CA VAL A 132 -7.59 -28.53 12.57
C VAL A 132 -6.90 -27.71 13.65
N PRO A 133 -5.57 -27.53 13.60
CA PRO A 133 -4.87 -26.72 14.56
C PRO A 133 -5.45 -25.29 14.63
N GLY A 134 -5.51 -24.73 15.83
CA GLY A 134 -6.03 -23.38 16.04
C GLY A 134 -5.28 -22.33 15.21
N ALA A 135 -6.01 -21.54 14.45
CA ALA A 135 -5.49 -20.35 13.78
C ALA A 135 -5.94 -19.09 14.51
N GLY A 136 -5.05 -18.09 14.55
CA GLY A 136 -5.41 -16.74 14.97
C GLY A 136 -6.44 -16.13 14.02
N ILE A 137 -7.33 -15.30 14.56
CA ILE A 137 -8.38 -14.62 13.78
C ILE A 137 -7.89 -13.24 13.42
N ALA A 138 -7.67 -13.01 12.13
CA ALA A 138 -7.34 -11.72 11.58
C ALA A 138 -8.59 -10.84 11.47
N PHE A 139 -8.52 -9.66 12.07
CA PHE A 139 -9.40 -8.55 11.73
C PHE A 139 -8.82 -7.81 10.53
N VAL A 140 -9.51 -7.91 9.39
CA VAL A 140 -9.08 -7.32 8.12
C VAL A 140 -9.97 -6.14 7.74
N VAL A 141 -9.35 -5.09 7.21
CA VAL A 141 -10.03 -3.86 6.79
C VAL A 141 -9.68 -3.54 5.34
N VAL A 142 -10.60 -2.91 4.60
CA VAL A 142 -10.33 -2.44 3.24
C VAL A 142 -9.41 -1.21 3.31
N LYS A 143 -8.30 -1.23 2.57
CA LYS A 143 -7.34 -0.13 2.51
C LYS A 143 -7.97 1.07 1.78
N GLY A 144 -8.19 2.16 2.50
CA GLY A 144 -8.70 3.41 1.94
C GLY A 144 -7.73 4.09 0.95
N THR A 145 -8.27 4.93 0.08
CA THR A 145 -7.49 5.76 -0.87
C THR A 145 -6.85 6.95 -0.16
N GLN A 146 -5.64 6.75 0.36
CA GLN A 146 -4.90 7.74 1.15
C GLN A 146 -4.62 9.07 0.40
N SER A 147 -4.58 9.09 -0.93
CA SER A 147 -4.15 10.28 -1.71
C SER A 147 -5.08 11.49 -1.61
N LEU A 148 -6.40 11.29 -1.55
CA LEU A 148 -7.36 12.39 -1.41
C LEU A 148 -7.45 12.92 0.02
N GLU A 149 -7.23 12.05 1.01
CA GLU A 149 -7.21 12.43 2.42
C GLU A 149 -5.98 13.26 2.76
N MET A 150 -4.83 12.94 2.15
CA MET A 150 -3.61 13.75 2.25
C MET A 150 -3.81 15.17 1.76
N LEU A 151 -4.41 15.34 0.59
CA LEU A 151 -4.67 16.66 0.01
C LEU A 151 -5.64 17.46 0.89
N LYS A 152 -6.69 16.82 1.41
CA LYS A 152 -7.62 17.44 2.38
C LYS A 152 -6.91 17.90 3.64
N SER A 153 -5.97 17.12 4.17
CA SER A 153 -5.20 17.47 5.37
C SER A 153 -4.29 18.68 5.16
N LEU A 154 -3.65 18.81 3.99
CA LEU A 154 -2.90 20.01 3.61
C LEU A 154 -3.80 21.26 3.67
N PHE A 155 -5.00 21.17 3.08
CA PHE A 155 -5.99 22.25 3.14
C PHE A 155 -6.55 22.47 4.55
N THR A 156 -6.44 21.51 5.46
CA THR A 156 -6.91 21.65 6.85
C THR A 156 -5.99 22.58 7.66
N THR A 157 -4.74 22.79 7.22
CA THR A 157 -3.78 23.73 7.85
C THR A 157 -4.03 25.20 7.46
N TRP A 158 -5.11 25.49 6.73
CA TRP A 158 -5.45 26.85 6.30
C TRP A 158 -5.55 27.91 7.41
N PRO A 159 -5.94 27.62 8.68
CA PRO A 159 -6.01 28.65 9.71
C PRO A 159 -4.63 29.21 10.07
N VAL A 160 -3.57 28.40 9.98
CA VAL A 160 -2.20 28.87 10.24
C VAL A 160 -1.76 29.81 9.12
N LEU A 161 -2.06 29.49 7.86
CA LEU A 161 -1.80 30.38 6.72
C LEU A 161 -2.60 31.68 6.84
N LEU A 162 -3.85 31.64 7.28
CA LEU A 162 -4.62 32.85 7.51
C LEU A 162 -3.99 33.70 8.62
N LEU A 163 -3.58 33.07 9.72
CA LEU A 163 -2.89 33.73 10.82
C LEU A 163 -1.59 34.41 10.36
N THR A 164 -0.77 33.74 9.54
CA THR A 164 0.49 34.30 9.02
C THR A 164 0.24 35.52 8.13
N LEU A 165 -0.79 35.49 7.29
CA LEU A 165 -1.20 36.62 6.45
C LEU A 165 -1.69 37.80 7.29
N ILE A 166 -2.52 37.56 8.31
CA ILE A 166 -3.02 38.61 9.20
C ILE A 166 -1.87 39.26 9.98
N LEU A 167 -0.97 38.46 10.56
CA LEU A 167 0.19 38.98 11.28
C LEU A 167 1.11 39.79 10.36
N SER A 168 1.35 39.32 9.14
CA SER A 168 2.15 40.06 8.15
C SER A 168 1.50 41.39 7.77
N PHE A 169 0.17 41.43 7.69
CA PHE A 169 -0.56 42.66 7.40
C PHE A 169 -0.46 43.67 8.54
N ILE A 170 -0.62 43.22 9.79
CA ILE A 170 -0.44 44.05 10.98
C ILE A 170 1.00 44.57 11.05
N ALA A 171 1.99 43.70 10.84
CA ALA A 171 3.40 44.10 10.82
C ALA A 171 3.72 45.09 9.70
N GLY A 172 3.11 44.94 8.53
CA GLY A 172 3.21 45.88 7.43
C GLY A 172 2.66 47.27 7.76
N ILE A 173 1.53 47.35 8.48
CA ILE A 173 0.98 48.62 8.98
C ILE A 173 1.96 49.27 9.97
N ILE A 174 2.50 48.49 10.92
CA ILE A 174 3.45 49.00 11.91
C ILE A 174 4.74 49.50 11.24
N ALA A 175 5.29 48.74 10.30
CA ALA A 175 6.47 49.13 9.53
C ALA A 175 6.21 50.43 8.74
N TRP A 176 5.05 50.53 8.08
CA TRP A 176 4.66 51.77 7.39
C TRP A 176 4.55 52.95 8.36
N LEU A 177 3.93 52.79 9.54
CA LEU A 177 3.83 53.85 10.54
C LEU A 177 5.21 54.36 11.00
N LEU A 178 6.20 53.47 11.11
CA LEU A 178 7.55 53.81 11.54
C LEU A 178 8.40 54.43 10.42
N GLU A 179 8.13 54.05 9.16
CA GLU A 179 8.98 54.39 8.01
C GLU A 179 8.43 55.50 7.11
N ASN A 180 7.12 55.79 7.12
CA ASN A 180 6.48 56.69 6.15
C ASN A 180 7.09 58.10 6.06
N SER A 181 7.72 58.57 7.14
CA SER A 181 8.25 59.93 7.25
C SER A 181 9.73 60.02 6.86
N LYS A 182 10.46 58.91 6.94
CA LYS A 182 11.92 58.87 6.72
C LYS A 182 12.33 58.09 5.47
N ASN A 183 11.42 57.30 4.89
CA ASN A 183 11.72 56.34 3.85
C ASN A 183 10.58 56.25 2.83
N GLU A 184 10.31 57.36 2.15
CA GLU A 184 9.17 57.48 1.22
C GLU A 184 9.33 56.66 -0.05
N GLU A 185 10.58 56.37 -0.45
CA GLU A 185 10.91 55.57 -1.62
C GLU A 185 10.46 54.11 -1.44
N ASN A 186 10.76 53.52 -0.28
CA ASN A 186 10.36 52.14 0.03
C ASN A 186 8.96 52.06 0.67
N PHE A 187 8.55 53.07 1.43
CA PHE A 187 7.26 53.10 2.14
C PHE A 187 6.52 54.41 1.82
N PRO A 188 5.76 54.47 0.71
CA PRO A 188 5.03 55.67 0.32
C PRO A 188 4.11 56.21 1.43
N ARG A 189 3.99 57.55 1.53
CA ARG A 189 3.11 58.21 2.52
C ARG A 189 1.62 57.88 2.36
N SER A 190 1.20 57.48 1.17
CA SER A 190 -0.16 56.98 0.93
C SER A 190 -0.39 55.72 1.77
N PHE A 191 -1.40 55.75 2.65
CA PHE A 191 -1.71 54.61 3.53
C PHE A 191 -1.93 53.31 2.76
N THR A 192 -2.71 53.33 1.68
CA THR A 192 -3.04 52.13 0.89
C THR A 192 -1.82 51.55 0.18
N LYS A 193 -1.03 52.38 -0.50
CA LYS A 193 0.19 51.94 -1.17
C LYS A 193 1.26 51.53 -0.16
N GLY A 194 1.52 52.36 0.84
CA GLY A 194 2.55 52.12 1.84
C GLY A 194 2.29 50.89 2.72
N THR A 195 1.04 50.65 3.11
CA THR A 195 0.68 49.43 3.85
C THR A 195 0.79 48.17 3.00
N TRP A 196 0.46 48.23 1.71
CA TRP A 196 0.60 47.09 0.81
C TRP A 196 2.08 46.71 0.61
N GLU A 197 2.94 47.71 0.45
CA GLU A 197 4.40 47.52 0.38
C GLU A 197 4.97 47.05 1.72
N GLY A 198 4.45 47.54 2.84
CA GLY A 198 4.78 47.05 4.17
C GLY A 198 4.36 45.61 4.41
N PHE A 199 3.18 45.22 3.93
CA PHE A 199 2.71 43.83 3.98
C PHE A 199 3.61 42.92 3.17
N TRP A 200 3.97 43.33 1.94
CA TRP A 200 4.90 42.60 1.09
C TRP A 200 6.26 42.41 1.78
N TRP A 201 6.83 43.49 2.32
CA TRP A 201 8.08 43.45 3.08
C TRP A 201 7.98 42.49 4.28
N ALA A 202 6.89 42.59 5.06
CA ALA A 202 6.69 41.78 6.25
C ALA A 202 6.57 40.29 5.88
N PHE A 203 5.81 39.97 4.83
CA PHE A 203 5.61 38.59 4.35
C PHE A 203 6.92 37.96 3.85
N VAL A 204 7.67 38.67 3.01
CA VAL A 204 8.96 38.21 2.45
C VAL A 204 10.04 38.08 3.55
N SER A 205 10.02 38.97 4.55
CA SER A 205 10.94 38.90 5.69
C SER A 205 10.63 37.73 6.62
N MET A 206 9.35 37.49 6.92
CA MET A 206 8.89 36.37 7.75
C MET A 206 9.24 35.02 7.11
N THR A 207 9.07 34.91 5.79
CA THR A 207 9.39 33.70 5.02
C THR A 207 10.87 33.52 4.75
N THR A 208 11.73 34.41 5.25
CA THR A 208 13.19 34.39 5.07
C THR A 208 13.69 34.49 3.62
N VAL A 209 12.79 34.80 2.67
CA VAL A 209 13.16 34.97 1.25
C VAL A 209 13.99 36.24 1.06
N GLY A 210 13.57 37.34 1.69
CA GLY A 210 14.38 38.56 1.80
C GLY A 210 14.88 39.14 0.47
N TYR A 211 13.99 39.48 -0.47
CA TYR A 211 14.38 40.07 -1.76
C TYR A 211 15.20 41.36 -1.65
N GLY A 212 15.07 42.09 -0.53
CA GLY A 212 15.81 43.34 -0.29
C GLY A 212 15.33 44.52 -1.13
N ASP A 213 14.21 44.37 -1.82
CA ASP A 213 13.54 45.39 -2.62
C ASP A 213 12.93 46.50 -1.76
N ARG A 214 12.53 46.19 -0.53
CA ARG A 214 12.05 47.14 0.49
C ARG A 214 12.72 46.84 1.82
N PHE A 215 13.09 47.87 2.57
CA PHE A 215 13.73 47.71 3.88
C PHE A 215 13.62 48.98 4.74
N PRO A 216 13.52 48.85 6.07
CA PRO A 216 13.42 49.99 6.97
C PRO A 216 14.77 50.71 7.14
N LEU A 217 14.73 52.04 7.05
CA LEU A 217 15.87 52.93 7.24
C LEU A 217 15.89 53.55 8.63
N SER A 218 14.73 53.73 9.26
CA SER A 218 14.65 54.38 10.57
C SER A 218 15.16 53.46 11.69
N VAL A 219 15.65 54.06 12.78
CA VAL A 219 16.09 53.32 13.97
C VAL A 219 14.94 52.47 14.57
N GLY A 220 13.73 53.04 14.62
CA GLY A 220 12.53 52.35 15.12
C GLY A 220 12.11 51.19 14.21
N GLY A 221 12.10 51.41 12.90
CA GLY A 221 11.77 50.37 11.92
C GLY A 221 12.79 49.23 11.90
N ARG A 222 14.08 49.52 12.09
CA ARG A 222 15.12 48.48 12.23
C ARG A 222 14.97 47.65 13.50
N LEU A 223 14.68 48.29 14.64
CA LEU A 223 14.43 47.57 15.88
C LEU A 223 13.18 46.68 15.76
N PHE A 224 12.11 47.20 15.15
CA PHE A 224 10.92 46.43 14.84
C PHE A 224 11.22 45.25 13.89
N ALA A 225 12.02 45.47 12.85
CA ALA A 225 12.40 44.43 11.91
C ALA A 225 13.12 43.25 12.58
N VAL A 226 14.01 43.51 13.54
CA VAL A 226 14.68 42.45 14.31
C VAL A 226 13.65 41.59 15.04
N VAL A 227 12.71 42.22 15.75
CA VAL A 227 11.64 41.51 16.46
C VAL A 227 10.75 40.73 15.49
N TRP A 228 10.37 41.35 14.37
CA TRP A 228 9.54 40.73 13.35
C TRP A 228 10.17 39.50 12.72
N ILE A 229 11.47 39.55 12.42
CA ILE A 229 12.21 38.41 11.88
C ILE A 229 12.23 37.24 12.88
N LEU A 230 12.46 37.51 14.17
CA LEU A 230 12.41 36.48 15.22
C LEU A 230 11.01 35.85 15.34
N VAL A 231 9.95 36.66 15.34
CA VAL A 231 8.56 36.19 15.32
C VAL A 231 8.30 35.35 14.06
N GLY A 232 8.81 35.79 12.91
CA GLY A 232 8.64 35.10 11.64
C GLY A 232 9.25 33.69 11.64
N ILE A 233 10.44 33.52 12.23
CA ILE A 233 11.07 32.20 12.41
C ILE A 233 10.17 31.28 13.27
N CYS A 234 9.60 31.79 14.36
CA CYS A 234 8.68 31.02 15.20
C CYS A 234 7.41 30.61 14.43
N VAL A 235 6.81 31.54 13.69
CA VAL A 235 5.60 31.29 12.90
C VAL A 235 5.85 30.26 11.79
N CYS A 236 6.95 30.39 11.04
CA CYS A 236 7.35 29.41 10.03
C CYS A 236 7.57 28.02 10.65
N SER A 237 8.22 27.96 11.83
CA SER A 237 8.42 26.69 12.55
C SER A 237 7.11 26.04 12.96
N ILE A 238 6.13 26.82 13.45
CA ILE A 238 4.80 26.33 13.80
C ILE A 238 4.07 25.80 12.56
N PHE A 239 4.17 26.49 11.43
CA PHE A 239 3.58 26.03 10.16
C PHE A 239 4.17 24.68 9.73
N THR A 240 5.49 24.54 9.73
CA THR A 240 6.16 23.27 9.41
C THR A 240 5.77 22.16 10.38
N ALA A 241 5.68 22.46 11.68
CA ALA A 241 5.27 21.49 12.70
C ALA A 241 3.80 21.04 12.53
N ALA A 242 2.89 21.97 12.27
CA ALA A 242 1.48 21.67 12.02
C ALA A 242 1.29 20.84 10.75
N LEU A 243 2.02 21.17 9.68
CA LEU A 243 2.05 20.40 8.45
C LEU A 243 2.59 18.98 8.69
N THR A 244 3.70 18.87 9.41
CA THR A 244 4.31 17.57 9.75
C THR A 244 3.35 16.72 10.58
N SER A 245 2.75 17.29 11.63
CA SER A 245 1.78 16.58 12.49
C SER A 245 0.57 16.09 11.70
N SER A 246 0.06 16.90 10.78
CA SER A 246 -1.07 16.55 9.91
C SER A 246 -0.72 15.38 8.97
N LEU A 247 0.49 15.39 8.39
CA LEU A 247 1.00 14.30 7.55
C LEU A 247 1.31 13.04 8.36
N THR A 248 1.88 13.18 9.55
CA THR A 248 2.13 12.06 10.46
C THR A 248 0.82 11.39 10.86
N THR A 249 -0.23 12.15 11.13
CA THR A 249 -1.56 11.59 11.47
C THR A 249 -2.14 10.76 10.33
N LEU A 250 -1.84 11.10 9.08
CA LEU A 250 -2.27 10.33 7.90
C LEU A 250 -1.42 9.09 7.65
N SER A 251 -0.13 9.18 7.98
CA SER A 251 0.80 8.05 7.91
C SER A 251 0.59 7.08 9.07
N MET A 252 0.10 7.56 10.20
CA MET A 252 -0.40 6.71 11.28
C MET A 252 -1.73 6.12 10.84
N GLU A 253 -1.67 4.90 10.34
CA GLU A 253 -2.88 4.13 10.05
C GLU A 253 -3.68 4.00 11.35
N THR A 254 -4.78 4.73 11.46
CA THR A 254 -5.63 4.69 12.66
C THR A 254 -6.08 3.26 12.89
N LYS A 255 -5.58 2.61 13.95
CA LYS A 255 -5.99 1.25 14.31
C LYS A 255 -7.49 1.29 14.59
N ILE A 256 -8.27 0.73 13.67
CA ILE A 256 -9.69 0.50 13.91
C ILE A 256 -9.77 -0.57 14.99
N THR A 257 -10.39 -0.24 16.12
CA THR A 257 -10.60 -1.19 17.21
C THR A 257 -11.81 -2.06 16.90
N LEU A 258 -11.75 -3.36 17.19
CA LEU A 258 -12.87 -4.27 16.91
C LEU A 258 -14.18 -3.94 17.68
N PRO A 259 -14.16 -3.60 18.99
CA PRO A 259 -15.38 -3.32 19.74
C PRO A 259 -16.23 -2.21 19.14
N GLY A 260 -17.54 -2.46 18.99
CA GLY A 260 -18.51 -1.54 18.42
C GLY A 260 -18.46 -1.39 16.90
N THR A 261 -17.47 -1.98 16.21
CA THR A 261 -17.38 -1.87 14.75
C THR A 261 -18.25 -2.89 14.03
N LYS A 262 -18.83 -2.48 12.89
CA LYS A 262 -19.55 -3.37 11.99
C LYS A 262 -18.57 -4.20 11.18
N VAL A 263 -18.59 -5.51 11.40
CA VAL A 263 -17.71 -6.46 10.72
C VAL A 263 -18.54 -7.58 10.11
N VAL A 264 -18.07 -8.13 9.00
CA VAL A 264 -18.67 -9.34 8.42
C VAL A 264 -17.89 -10.58 8.86
N ALA A 265 -18.60 -11.65 9.18
CA ALA A 265 -18.01 -12.95 9.46
C ALA A 265 -18.92 -14.04 8.90
N LEU A 266 -18.35 -15.22 8.64
CA LEU A 266 -19.15 -16.33 8.14
C LEU A 266 -20.10 -16.86 9.23
N LEU A 267 -21.25 -17.39 8.80
CA LEU A 267 -22.27 -17.94 9.68
C LEU A 267 -21.72 -19.14 10.47
N ASP A 268 -22.18 -19.24 11.73
CA ASP A 268 -21.86 -20.30 12.70
C ASP A 268 -20.37 -20.60 12.90
N SER A 269 -19.53 -19.62 12.60
CA SER A 269 -18.08 -19.76 12.63
C SER A 269 -17.46 -19.33 13.95
N ILE A 270 -16.20 -19.74 14.16
CA ILE A 270 -15.40 -19.29 15.30
C ILE A 270 -15.22 -17.77 15.25
N GLU A 271 -14.97 -17.22 14.06
CA GLU A 271 -14.82 -15.79 13.78
C GLU A 271 -16.06 -15.00 14.16
N SER A 272 -17.25 -15.50 13.84
CA SER A 272 -18.50 -14.87 14.27
C SER A 272 -18.64 -14.85 15.80
N THR A 273 -18.32 -15.98 16.45
CA THR A 273 -18.35 -16.10 17.91
C THR A 273 -17.37 -15.14 18.59
N ILE A 274 -16.15 -15.03 18.07
CA ILE A 274 -15.09 -14.15 18.59
C ILE A 274 -15.44 -12.69 18.34
N GLY A 275 -16.08 -12.35 17.22
CA GLY A 275 -16.62 -11.02 16.97
C GLY A 275 -17.65 -10.60 18.02
N PHE A 276 -18.62 -11.46 18.35
CA PHE A 276 -19.61 -11.16 19.39
C PHE A 276 -18.96 -11.04 20.78
N ARG A 277 -18.01 -11.92 21.13
CA ARG A 277 -17.28 -11.85 22.41
C ARG A 277 -16.51 -10.53 22.57
N ASN A 278 -15.98 -9.99 21.47
CA ASN A 278 -15.29 -8.69 21.43
C ASN A 278 -16.24 -7.52 21.20
N GLN A 279 -17.55 -7.69 21.38
CA GLN A 279 -18.56 -6.63 21.26
C GLN A 279 -18.60 -5.96 19.88
N ALA A 280 -18.21 -6.68 18.81
CA ALA A 280 -18.37 -6.20 17.45
C ALA A 280 -19.82 -6.35 16.99
N GLN A 281 -20.23 -5.50 16.04
CA GLN A 281 -21.51 -5.63 15.34
C GLN A 281 -21.32 -6.60 14.17
N VAL A 282 -21.45 -7.90 14.44
CA VAL A 282 -21.17 -8.95 13.45
C VAL A 282 -22.35 -9.15 12.49
N LYS A 283 -22.15 -8.85 11.21
CA LYS A 283 -23.01 -9.26 10.10
C LYS A 283 -22.61 -10.67 9.67
N ARG A 284 -23.52 -11.62 9.80
CA ARG A 284 -23.27 -13.03 9.47
C ARG A 284 -23.70 -13.31 8.04
N VAL A 285 -22.84 -13.96 7.26
CA VAL A 285 -23.07 -14.32 5.86
C VAL A 285 -22.73 -15.79 5.62
N SER A 286 -23.33 -16.43 4.63
CA SER A 286 -23.18 -17.89 4.49
C SER A 286 -21.99 -18.28 3.62
N THR A 287 -21.62 -17.44 2.65
CA THR A 287 -20.63 -17.75 1.62
C THR A 287 -19.48 -16.73 1.59
N ALA A 288 -18.33 -17.16 1.06
CA ALA A 288 -17.20 -16.27 0.84
C ALA A 288 -17.52 -15.14 -0.15
N ASP A 289 -18.37 -15.41 -1.14
CA ASP A 289 -18.82 -14.42 -2.13
C ASP A 289 -19.70 -13.33 -1.50
N GLU A 290 -20.67 -13.72 -0.64
CA GLU A 290 -21.46 -12.75 0.12
C GLU A 290 -20.57 -11.91 1.04
N LEU A 291 -19.60 -12.54 1.70
CA LEU A 291 -18.62 -11.85 2.52
C LEU A 291 -17.84 -10.81 1.72
N HIS A 292 -17.38 -11.18 0.53
CA HIS A 292 -16.69 -10.28 -0.39
C HIS A 292 -17.58 -9.11 -0.83
N GLN A 293 -18.82 -9.39 -1.23
CA GLN A 293 -19.77 -8.36 -1.64
C GLN A 293 -20.05 -7.35 -0.52
N GLU A 294 -20.20 -7.84 0.72
CA GLU A 294 -20.40 -6.97 1.89
C GLU A 294 -19.18 -6.08 2.15
N LEU A 295 -17.96 -6.62 2.04
CA LEU A 295 -16.73 -5.84 2.14
C LEU A 295 -16.61 -4.78 1.04
N GLU A 296 -16.99 -5.09 -0.20
CA GLU A 296 -16.94 -4.14 -1.32
C GLU A 296 -18.04 -3.08 -1.25
N SER A 297 -19.20 -3.42 -0.69
CA SER A 297 -20.33 -2.47 -0.54
C SER A 297 -19.99 -1.29 0.38
N GLY A 298 -19.03 -1.46 1.30
CA GLY A 298 -18.67 -0.47 2.31
C GLY A 298 -19.66 -0.33 3.48
N ASP A 299 -20.70 -1.17 3.57
CA ASP A 299 -21.64 -1.20 4.72
C ASP A 299 -20.92 -1.69 6.00
N VAL A 300 -19.96 -2.59 5.84
CA VAL A 300 -19.08 -3.07 6.92
C VAL A 300 -17.70 -2.43 6.84
N ARG A 301 -17.07 -2.25 8.01
CA ARG A 301 -15.72 -1.65 8.11
C ARG A 301 -14.60 -2.65 7.83
N GLY A 302 -14.90 -3.94 7.95
CA GLY A 302 -13.93 -5.01 7.80
C GLY A 302 -14.57 -6.38 7.98
N ALA A 303 -13.74 -7.42 7.96
CA ALA A 303 -14.15 -8.80 8.16
C ALA A 303 -13.29 -9.48 9.24
N LEU A 304 -13.84 -10.52 9.85
CA LEU A 304 -13.11 -11.44 10.69
C LEU A 304 -12.88 -12.73 9.90
N MET A 305 -11.62 -13.11 9.76
CA MET A 305 -11.18 -14.28 9.02
C MET A 305 -10.09 -14.98 9.82
N ASP A 306 -10.12 -16.30 9.95
CA ASP A 306 -8.94 -17.01 10.43
C ASP A 306 -7.79 -16.99 9.40
N ALA A 307 -6.59 -17.37 9.82
CA ALA A 307 -5.41 -17.36 8.97
C ALA A 307 -5.56 -18.24 7.71
N TYR A 308 -6.21 -19.38 7.80
CA TYR A 308 -6.40 -20.32 6.69
C TYR A 308 -7.39 -19.75 5.65
N PHE A 309 -8.53 -19.26 6.12
CA PHE A 309 -9.54 -18.64 5.28
C PHE A 309 -9.03 -17.35 4.64
N LEU A 310 -8.21 -16.55 5.35
CA LEU A 310 -7.60 -15.35 4.81
C LEU A 310 -6.69 -15.65 3.60
N VAL A 311 -5.91 -16.73 3.66
CA VAL A 311 -5.06 -17.19 2.54
C VAL A 311 -5.92 -17.57 1.33
N TYR A 312 -6.96 -18.38 1.56
CA TYR A 312 -7.93 -18.74 0.53
C TYR A 312 -8.61 -17.51 -0.09
N TYR A 313 -9.06 -16.57 0.75
CA TYR A 313 -9.73 -15.35 0.31
C TYR A 313 -8.82 -14.49 -0.58
N LYS A 314 -7.56 -14.27 -0.18
CA LYS A 314 -6.60 -13.48 -0.97
C LYS A 314 -6.32 -14.09 -2.34
N GLN A 315 -6.35 -15.42 -2.44
CA GLN A 315 -6.17 -16.14 -3.71
C GLN A 315 -7.36 -15.97 -4.65
N ASN A 316 -8.58 -16.05 -4.10
CA ASN A 316 -9.82 -15.98 -4.88
C ASN A 316 -10.21 -14.54 -5.24
N TYR A 317 -9.85 -13.56 -4.41
CA TYR A 317 -10.15 -12.13 -4.62
C TYR A 317 -8.86 -11.28 -4.62
N PRO A 318 -7.95 -11.45 -5.61
CA PRO A 318 -6.64 -10.79 -5.62
C PRO A 318 -6.73 -9.26 -5.79
N THR A 319 -7.83 -8.75 -6.35
CA THR A 319 -8.08 -7.31 -6.49
C THR A 319 -8.47 -6.63 -5.18
N SER A 320 -8.83 -7.41 -4.15
CA SER A 320 -9.23 -6.88 -2.86
C SER A 320 -8.03 -6.28 -2.12
N LYS A 321 -8.07 -4.97 -1.88
CA LYS A 321 -7.03 -4.26 -1.13
C LYS A 321 -7.30 -4.43 0.37
N LEU A 322 -7.07 -5.62 0.90
CA LEU A 322 -7.22 -5.88 2.32
C LEU A 322 -5.93 -5.58 3.09
N LYS A 323 -6.11 -5.13 4.33
CA LYS A 323 -5.04 -4.97 5.30
C LYS A 323 -5.41 -5.67 6.60
N VAL A 324 -4.51 -6.48 7.14
CA VAL A 324 -4.66 -7.04 8.48
C VAL A 324 -4.41 -5.93 9.49
N GLN A 325 -5.41 -5.65 10.33
CA GLN A 325 -5.34 -4.59 11.34
C GLN A 325 -4.93 -5.14 12.72
N GLU A 326 -5.36 -6.35 13.03
CA GLU A 326 -5.09 -7.05 14.30
C GLU A 326 -5.25 -8.56 14.09
N VAL A 327 -4.46 -9.35 14.82
CA VAL A 327 -4.63 -10.81 14.92
C VAL A 327 -5.05 -11.12 16.35
N ILE A 328 -6.26 -11.66 16.49
CA ILE A 328 -6.86 -12.03 17.76
C ILE A 328 -6.47 -13.48 18.01
N GLN A 329 -5.62 -13.69 19.02
CA GLN A 329 -5.30 -15.02 19.49
C GLN A 329 -6.50 -15.60 20.24
N GLN A 330 -6.85 -16.83 19.89
CA GLN A 330 -7.91 -17.57 20.53
C GLN A 330 -7.45 -19.02 20.64
N ASP A 331 -7.38 -19.50 21.88
CA ASP A 331 -6.82 -20.83 22.18
C ASP A 331 -7.92 -21.77 22.71
N LYS A 332 -9.17 -21.35 22.60
CA LYS A 332 -10.31 -22.00 23.26
C LYS A 332 -11.24 -22.70 22.28
N LEU A 333 -11.28 -22.27 21.03
CA LEU A 333 -12.19 -22.78 20.01
C LEU A 333 -11.37 -23.34 18.85
N GLU A 334 -11.63 -24.58 18.47
CA GLU A 334 -10.99 -25.22 17.33
C GLU A 334 -12.02 -25.93 16.47
N TYR A 335 -11.70 -26.07 15.19
CA TYR A 335 -12.49 -26.88 14.27
C TYR A 335 -12.10 -28.34 14.43
N GLY A 336 -13.09 -29.19 14.71
CA GLY A 336 -12.88 -30.61 15.00
C GLY A 336 -14.01 -31.49 14.46
N ALA A 337 -14.08 -32.71 14.98
CA ALA A 337 -15.10 -33.67 14.63
C ALA A 337 -15.71 -34.32 15.87
N ARG A 338 -16.95 -34.77 15.73
CA ARG A 338 -17.64 -35.59 16.74
C ARG A 338 -17.61 -37.05 16.31
N PHE A 339 -17.13 -37.91 17.20
CA PHE A 339 -17.01 -39.34 16.99
C PHE A 339 -18.15 -40.10 17.69
N LYS A 340 -18.56 -41.22 17.11
CA LYS A 340 -19.43 -42.19 17.76
C LYS A 340 -18.65 -43.14 18.67
N SER A 341 -17.49 -43.63 18.21
CA SER A 341 -16.60 -44.48 18.99
C SER A 341 -15.71 -43.66 19.92
N MET A 342 -15.76 -43.98 21.21
CA MET A 342 -14.94 -43.31 22.23
C MET A 342 -13.47 -43.71 22.19
N GLU A 343 -13.18 -44.91 21.73
CA GLU A 343 -11.82 -45.44 21.63
C GLU A 343 -11.08 -44.77 20.48
N LEU A 344 -11.76 -44.62 19.33
CA LEU A 344 -11.25 -43.88 18.20
C LEU A 344 -11.05 -42.40 18.53
N ALA A 345 -12.01 -41.78 19.23
CA ALA A 345 -11.90 -40.41 19.69
C ALA A 345 -10.65 -40.19 20.56
N LYS A 346 -10.38 -41.10 21.51
CA LYS A 346 -9.19 -41.04 22.37
C LYS A 346 -7.89 -41.15 21.57
N CYS A 347 -7.81 -42.09 20.63
CA CYS A 347 -6.61 -42.23 19.80
C CYS A 347 -6.37 -40.97 18.97
N PHE A 348 -7.41 -40.43 18.33
CA PHE A 348 -7.32 -39.20 17.55
C PHE A 348 -6.87 -38.02 18.41
N GLN A 349 -7.42 -37.90 19.61
CA GLN A 349 -7.05 -36.84 20.54
C GLN A 349 -5.57 -36.94 20.93
N GLU A 350 -5.11 -38.14 21.33
CA GLU A 350 -3.70 -38.39 21.70
C GLU A 350 -2.74 -38.11 20.53
N LYS A 351 -3.06 -38.61 19.33
CA LYS A 351 -2.24 -38.44 18.14
C LYS A 351 -2.21 -36.99 17.66
N ARG A 352 -3.35 -36.29 17.65
CA ARG A 352 -3.40 -34.86 17.28
C ARG A 352 -2.50 -34.01 18.18
N TYR A 353 -2.50 -34.25 19.49
CA TYR A 353 -1.64 -33.47 20.40
C TYR A 353 -0.17 -33.86 20.28
N THR A 354 0.12 -35.15 20.06
CA THR A 354 1.49 -35.62 19.86
C THR A 354 2.11 -35.07 18.56
N MET A 355 1.30 -34.90 17.52
CA MET A 355 1.72 -34.43 16.19
C MET A 355 1.43 -32.95 15.94
N GLU A 356 1.18 -32.16 16.99
CA GLU A 356 0.68 -30.79 16.82
C GLU A 356 1.57 -29.93 15.91
N SER A 357 2.89 -29.96 16.12
CA SER A 357 3.85 -29.21 15.29
C SER A 357 3.86 -29.68 13.84
N ASP A 358 3.78 -30.99 13.59
CA ASP A 358 3.74 -31.56 12.24
C ASP A 358 2.47 -31.13 11.50
N LEU A 359 1.33 -31.08 12.19
CA LEU A 359 0.05 -30.65 11.61
C LEU A 359 0.08 -29.17 11.20
N TYR A 360 0.75 -28.30 11.96
CA TYR A 360 0.98 -26.89 11.56
C TYR A 360 1.87 -26.78 10.31
N GLU A 361 2.96 -27.56 10.24
CA GLU A 361 3.85 -27.59 9.07
C GLU A 361 3.13 -28.12 7.83
N ILE A 362 2.31 -29.17 7.98
CA ILE A 362 1.49 -29.72 6.91
C ILE A 362 0.46 -28.69 6.44
N ALA A 363 -0.23 -28.00 7.37
CA ALA A 363 -1.14 -26.91 7.00
C ALA A 363 -0.43 -25.87 6.14
N GLU A 364 0.73 -25.37 6.59
CA GLU A 364 1.52 -24.38 5.87
C GLU A 364 1.95 -24.89 4.49
N SER A 365 2.39 -26.15 4.39
CA SER A 365 2.81 -26.75 3.12
C SER A 365 1.66 -26.88 2.11
N LEU A 366 0.47 -27.29 2.57
CA LEU A 366 -0.75 -27.39 1.74
C LEU A 366 -1.15 -26.02 1.21
N PHE A 367 -1.02 -24.97 2.03
CA PHE A 367 -1.22 -23.60 1.57
C PHE A 367 -0.12 -23.18 0.60
N LYS A 368 1.17 -23.38 0.92
CA LYS A 368 2.30 -22.95 0.09
C LYS A 368 2.30 -23.59 -1.30
N GLN A 369 1.97 -24.88 -1.39
CA GLN A 369 1.85 -25.59 -2.67
C GLN A 369 0.69 -25.03 -3.51
N THR A 370 -0.40 -24.63 -2.85
CA THR A 370 -1.54 -23.94 -3.48
C THR A 370 -1.18 -22.50 -3.88
N LEU A 371 -0.30 -21.83 -3.12
CA LEU A 371 0.13 -20.44 -3.30
C LEU A 371 1.24 -20.25 -4.35
N SER A 372 2.14 -21.24 -4.52
CA SER A 372 3.33 -21.11 -5.36
C SER A 372 3.03 -21.00 -6.86
N ARG A 373 1.76 -21.08 -7.28
CA ARG A 373 1.36 -20.85 -8.67
C ARG A 373 1.11 -19.38 -9.02
N LYS A 374 1.18 -18.44 -8.06
CA LYS A 374 0.87 -17.01 -8.32
C LYS A 374 1.66 -15.98 -7.50
N PHE A 375 2.55 -16.39 -6.60
CA PHE A 375 3.13 -15.51 -5.57
C PHE A 375 4.46 -14.83 -5.91
N ASP A 376 4.95 -14.88 -7.16
CA ASP A 376 6.23 -14.26 -7.52
C ASP A 376 6.18 -12.74 -7.81
N ASN A 377 5.04 -12.05 -7.65
CA ASN A 377 4.94 -10.64 -8.09
C ASN A 377 4.43 -9.60 -7.08
N GLU A 378 4.14 -9.94 -5.82
CA GLU A 378 3.71 -8.93 -4.85
C GLU A 378 4.38 -9.11 -3.49
N GLN A 379 5.65 -8.74 -3.44
CA GLN A 379 6.32 -8.47 -2.18
C GLN A 379 6.99 -7.10 -2.25
N GLN A 380 6.68 -6.28 -1.24
CA GLN A 380 7.10 -4.89 -1.01
C GLN A 380 6.48 -3.81 -1.90
N ASP A 381 5.28 -3.40 -1.52
CA ASP A 381 4.79 -2.05 -1.82
C ASP A 381 4.46 -1.33 -0.50
N GLU A 382 5.44 -1.33 0.41
CA GLU A 382 5.54 -0.29 1.44
C GLU A 382 5.90 1.02 0.74
N ARG A 383 4.87 1.62 0.13
CA ARG A 383 4.97 2.85 -0.65
C ARG A 383 5.35 4.01 0.25
N HIS A 384 6.65 4.25 0.36
CA HIS A 384 7.17 5.53 0.81
C HIS A 384 6.53 6.66 0.01
N LEU A 385 6.02 7.66 0.73
CA LEU A 385 5.24 8.81 0.27
C LEU A 385 5.80 9.53 -0.98
N PHE A 386 7.12 9.44 -1.19
CA PHE A 386 7.89 10.17 -2.21
C PHE A 386 8.65 9.26 -3.19
N HIS A 387 8.29 7.98 -3.29
CA HIS A 387 8.91 7.12 -4.30
C HIS A 387 8.45 7.50 -5.72
N HIS A 388 9.27 7.27 -6.74
CA HIS A 388 8.96 7.61 -8.14
C HIS A 388 7.69 6.92 -8.69
N GLN A 389 7.28 5.79 -8.08
CA GLN A 389 6.02 5.07 -8.36
C GLN A 389 4.91 5.39 -7.35
N GLY A 390 5.15 6.37 -6.47
CA GLY A 390 4.19 6.82 -5.48
C GLY A 390 2.95 7.40 -6.15
N ILE A 391 1.79 7.09 -5.57
CA ILE A 391 0.48 7.51 -6.08
C ILE A 391 0.34 9.03 -6.15
N LEU A 392 1.10 9.79 -5.36
CA LEU A 392 1.11 11.26 -5.36
C LEU A 392 2.17 11.86 -6.30
N PHE A 393 3.34 11.22 -6.42
CA PHE A 393 4.45 11.78 -7.19
C PHE A 393 4.12 11.85 -8.68
N SER A 394 3.58 10.77 -9.26
CA SER A 394 3.25 10.73 -10.69
C SER A 394 2.24 11.80 -11.11
N PRO A 395 1.02 11.90 -10.52
CA PRO A 395 0.05 12.92 -10.94
C PRO A 395 0.51 14.35 -10.63
N MET A 396 1.21 14.61 -9.52
CA MET A 396 1.75 15.95 -9.24
C MET A 396 2.87 16.32 -10.22
N PHE A 397 3.79 15.40 -10.49
CA PHE A 397 4.92 15.65 -11.39
C PHE A 397 4.42 15.93 -12.81
N PHE A 398 3.55 15.09 -13.37
CA PHE A 398 2.97 15.32 -14.70
C PHE A 398 2.03 16.54 -14.72
N GLY A 399 1.33 16.83 -13.63
CA GLY A 399 0.52 18.05 -13.48
C GLY A 399 1.37 19.32 -13.54
N CYS A 400 2.48 19.38 -12.79
CA CYS A 400 3.43 20.49 -12.83
C CYS A 400 4.09 20.63 -14.21
N LEU A 401 4.45 19.51 -14.84
CA LEU A 401 5.06 19.50 -16.18
C LEU A 401 4.06 20.00 -17.24
N GLY A 402 2.80 19.58 -17.13
CA GLY A 402 1.70 20.08 -17.97
C GLY A 402 1.43 21.57 -17.77
N LEU A 403 1.41 22.05 -16.52
CA LEU A 403 1.25 23.47 -16.21
C LEU A 403 2.43 24.30 -16.75
N ALA A 404 3.66 23.82 -16.59
CA ALA A 404 4.85 24.46 -17.13
C ALA A 404 4.80 24.55 -18.66
N ALA A 405 4.45 23.45 -19.33
CA ALA A 405 4.27 23.42 -20.78
C ALA A 405 3.18 24.38 -21.25
N PHE A 406 2.05 24.45 -20.54
CA PHE A 406 0.98 25.40 -20.83
C PHE A 406 1.42 26.85 -20.64
N LEU A 407 2.12 27.19 -19.55
CA LEU A 407 2.64 28.54 -19.32
C LEU A 407 3.68 28.94 -20.36
N ILE A 408 4.56 28.01 -20.77
CA ILE A 408 5.51 28.22 -21.87
C ILE A 408 4.74 28.47 -23.17
N PHE A 409 3.73 27.68 -23.48
CA PHE A 409 2.90 27.86 -24.68
C PHE A 409 2.21 29.23 -24.68
N VAL A 410 1.60 29.63 -23.56
CA VAL A 410 0.97 30.96 -23.40
C VAL A 410 2.01 32.08 -23.55
N GLY A 411 3.19 31.94 -22.97
CA GLY A 411 4.29 32.89 -23.09
C GLY A 411 4.79 33.04 -24.54
N VAL A 412 4.98 31.93 -25.24
CA VAL A 412 5.37 31.91 -26.67
C VAL A 412 4.26 32.48 -27.54
N ALA A 413 3.00 32.11 -27.32
CA ALA A 413 1.86 32.65 -28.06
C ALA A 413 1.72 34.16 -27.85
N TRP A 414 1.92 34.64 -26.62
CA TRP A 414 1.94 36.06 -26.30
C TRP A 414 3.09 36.79 -27.02
N ASP A 415 4.30 36.22 -27.03
CA ASP A 415 5.45 36.83 -27.73
C ASP A 415 5.23 36.85 -29.25
N LEU A 416 4.68 35.79 -29.84
CA LEU A 416 4.33 35.73 -31.25
C LEU A 416 3.25 36.78 -31.59
N LEU A 417 2.18 36.87 -30.80
CA LEU A 417 1.13 37.89 -30.98
C LEU A 417 1.68 39.31 -30.87
N ARG A 418 2.61 39.55 -29.93
CA ARG A 418 3.31 40.82 -29.79
C ARG A 418 4.15 41.13 -31.03
N ARG A 419 4.93 40.18 -31.54
CA ARG A 419 5.73 40.34 -32.77
C ARG A 419 4.88 40.59 -34.01
N PHE A 420 3.73 39.91 -34.16
CA PHE A 420 2.79 40.16 -35.25
C PHE A 420 2.15 41.55 -35.16
N ARG A 421 1.76 41.98 -33.95
CA ARG A 421 1.18 43.31 -33.73
C ARG A 421 2.20 44.43 -34.00
N CYS A 422 3.49 44.22 -33.70
CA CYS A 422 4.55 45.17 -34.07
C CYS A 422 4.87 45.18 -35.57
N ARG A 423 4.87 44.02 -36.27
CA ARG A 423 4.99 43.99 -37.75
C ARG A 423 3.83 44.69 -38.45
N GLY A 424 2.61 44.57 -37.92
CA GLY A 424 1.43 45.25 -38.47
C GLY A 424 1.46 46.78 -38.31
N HIS A 425 2.10 47.30 -37.26
CA HIS A 425 2.33 48.73 -37.07
C HIS A 425 3.46 49.25 -37.97
N ALA A 426 4.61 48.55 -38.04
CA ALA A 426 5.72 48.94 -38.91
C ALA A 426 5.31 49.06 -40.39
N LYS A 427 4.46 48.16 -40.87
CA LYS A 427 3.95 48.17 -42.27
C LYS A 427 2.94 49.30 -42.54
N LYS A 428 2.30 49.85 -41.50
CA LYS A 428 1.38 50.99 -41.59
C LYS A 428 2.15 52.31 -41.63
N ASP A 429 3.27 52.38 -40.93
CA ASP A 429 4.13 53.57 -40.89
C ASP A 429 4.96 53.70 -42.19
N GLU A 430 5.33 52.59 -42.84
CA GLU A 430 5.93 52.56 -44.19
C GLU A 430 4.97 53.08 -45.28
N PHE A 431 3.66 52.84 -45.14
CA PHE A 431 2.65 53.33 -46.10
C PHE A 431 2.40 54.83 -45.98
N PHE A 432 2.82 55.47 -44.88
CA PHE A 432 2.64 56.90 -44.64
C PHE A 432 3.85 57.76 -45.05
N MET A 433 4.95 57.17 -45.52
CA MET A 433 6.11 57.89 -46.06
C MET A 433 6.18 57.79 -47.59
N MET A 434 5.45 58.68 -48.28
CA MET A 434 5.78 59.08 -49.66
C MET A 434 6.78 60.24 -49.62
N PRO A 435 7.69 60.37 -50.60
CA PRO A 435 8.80 61.31 -50.51
C PRO A 435 8.29 62.73 -50.72
N ILE A 436 8.48 63.60 -49.74
CA ILE A 436 8.42 65.04 -49.95
C ILE A 436 9.86 65.51 -50.15
N ASN A 437 10.11 66.05 -51.33
CA ASN A 437 11.39 66.66 -51.72
C ASN A 437 11.87 67.69 -50.69
N GLY A 438 13.17 67.66 -50.41
CA GLY A 438 13.94 68.85 -50.11
C GLY A 438 14.43 69.01 -48.67
N THR A 439 15.72 69.31 -48.59
CA THR A 439 16.48 69.91 -47.49
C THR A 439 17.13 68.98 -46.46
N THR A 440 18.45 69.13 -46.44
CA THR A 440 19.47 68.71 -45.48
C THR A 440 19.13 69.14 -44.05
N GLY A 441 19.21 68.21 -43.10
CA GLY A 441 19.12 68.51 -41.68
C GLY A 441 19.12 67.23 -40.85
N THR A 442 20.20 66.99 -40.13
CA THR A 442 20.36 65.90 -39.15
C THR A 442 19.33 66.01 -38.04
N GLU A 443 18.34 65.11 -38.01
CA GLU A 443 17.59 64.80 -36.80
C GLU A 443 17.04 63.36 -36.91
N ALA A 444 17.61 62.47 -36.09
CA ALA A 444 17.12 61.11 -35.93
C ALA A 444 15.73 61.13 -35.29
N PRO A 445 14.76 60.32 -35.75
CA PRO A 445 13.44 60.31 -35.12
C PRO A 445 13.51 59.59 -33.76
N SER A 446 13.15 60.35 -32.73
CA SER A 446 12.91 59.90 -31.36
C SER A 446 11.87 58.76 -31.31
N CYS A 447 12.29 57.56 -30.89
CA CYS A 447 11.46 56.37 -30.68
C CYS A 447 10.53 56.59 -29.46
N HIS A 448 9.32 57.12 -29.67
CA HIS A 448 8.27 57.13 -28.65
C HIS A 448 7.33 55.93 -28.84
N GLY A 449 7.60 54.83 -28.11
CA GLY A 449 6.61 53.80 -27.81
C GLY A 449 6.73 52.44 -28.52
N LYS A 450 7.15 51.44 -27.72
CA LYS A 450 6.74 50.02 -27.72
C LYS A 450 7.36 48.98 -28.67
N CYS A 451 8.14 49.30 -29.71
CA CYS A 451 8.91 48.27 -30.43
C CYS A 451 10.12 48.88 -31.16
N CYS A 452 11.28 48.94 -30.51
CA CYS A 452 12.56 49.27 -31.17
C CYS A 452 13.50 48.06 -30.94
N ILE A 453 13.73 47.25 -31.97
CA ILE A 453 14.87 46.32 -32.02
C ILE A 453 16.01 47.17 -32.58
N SER A 454 17.13 47.32 -31.87
CA SER A 454 18.27 48.06 -32.42
C SER A 454 18.83 47.31 -33.64
N GLU A 455 19.29 48.04 -34.64
CA GLU A 455 19.91 47.46 -35.86
C GLU A 455 21.06 46.48 -35.53
N GLU A 456 21.70 46.69 -34.38
CA GLU A 456 22.75 45.87 -33.82
C GLU A 456 22.25 44.50 -33.31
N GLN A 457 21.06 44.45 -32.70
CA GLN A 457 20.40 43.20 -32.30
C GLN A 457 19.95 42.37 -33.51
N LEU A 458 19.64 43.03 -34.63
CA LEU A 458 19.22 42.36 -35.86
C LEU A 458 20.40 41.69 -36.56
N LYS A 459 21.57 42.36 -36.60
CA LYS A 459 22.82 41.79 -37.09
C LYS A 459 23.35 40.63 -36.23
N ASP A 460 23.23 40.72 -34.90
CA ASP A 460 23.59 39.61 -34.00
C ASP A 460 22.71 38.37 -34.23
N LEU A 461 21.41 38.60 -34.51
CA LEU A 461 20.48 37.52 -34.84
C LEU A 461 20.76 36.91 -36.21
N GLU A 462 21.09 37.72 -37.22
CA GLU A 462 21.44 37.24 -38.56
C GLU A 462 22.71 36.37 -38.53
N ASN A 463 23.71 36.76 -37.74
CA ASN A 463 24.92 35.97 -37.53
C ASN A 463 24.63 34.64 -36.82
N LYS A 464 23.81 34.64 -35.76
CA LYS A 464 23.42 33.41 -35.05
C LYS A 464 22.58 32.47 -35.90
N ILE A 465 21.70 33.00 -36.74
CA ILE A 465 20.90 32.21 -37.70
C ILE A 465 21.81 31.56 -38.75
N ASN A 466 22.82 32.29 -39.24
CA ASN A 466 23.79 31.77 -40.20
C ASN A 466 24.70 30.68 -39.59
N GLU A 467 25.12 30.82 -38.33
CA GLU A 467 25.86 29.76 -37.61
C GLU A 467 25.01 28.49 -37.43
N VAL A 468 23.76 28.63 -37.02
CA VAL A 468 22.85 27.49 -36.84
C VAL A 468 22.52 26.83 -38.19
N SER A 469 22.37 27.61 -39.26
CA SER A 469 22.15 27.09 -40.61
C SER A 469 23.38 26.35 -41.16
N GLN A 470 24.60 26.82 -40.88
CA GLN A 470 25.83 26.09 -41.23
C GLN A 470 25.94 24.79 -40.44
N SER A 471 25.63 24.82 -39.14
CA SER A 471 25.64 23.65 -38.27
C SER A 471 24.64 22.58 -38.74
N LEU A 472 23.45 23.00 -39.19
CA LEU A 472 22.42 22.12 -39.75
C LEU A 472 22.79 21.53 -41.11
N LYS A 473 23.50 22.27 -41.97
CA LYS A 473 24.04 21.74 -43.24
C LYS A 473 25.12 20.68 -42.99
N PHE A 474 25.96 20.89 -41.96
CA PHE A 474 26.97 19.91 -41.56
C PHE A 474 26.35 18.61 -41.04
N ILE A 475 25.25 18.70 -40.28
CA ILE A 475 24.51 17.52 -39.78
C ILE A 475 23.79 16.75 -40.90
N LYS A 476 23.43 17.41 -42.01
CA LYS A 476 22.78 16.77 -43.18
C LYS A 476 23.74 16.14 -44.20
N GLY A 477 25.06 16.25 -44.01
CA GLY A 477 26.04 15.60 -44.89
C GLY A 477 26.13 16.20 -46.30
N GLU A 478 25.65 17.43 -46.51
CA GLU A 478 25.83 18.14 -47.77
C GLU A 478 27.17 18.90 -47.73
N THR A 479 28.19 18.38 -48.40
CA THR A 479 29.45 19.10 -48.62
C THR A 479 29.23 20.27 -49.59
N LEU A 480 29.59 21.47 -49.09
CA LEU A 480 29.76 22.78 -49.75
C LEU A 480 29.02 23.07 -51.07
#